data_AF-A0A845R3L3-F1
#
_entry.id   AF-A0A845R3L3-F1
#
_cell.length_a   1.000
_cell.length_b   1.000
_cell.length_c   1.000
_cell.angle_alpha   90.00
_cell.angle_beta   90.00
_cell.angle_gamma   90.00
#
_symmetry.space_group_name_H-M   'P 1'
#
loop_
_entity.id
_entity.type
_entity.pdbx_description
1 polymer ?
#
loop_
_entity_poly.entity_id
_entity_poly.type
_entity_poly.pdbx_seq_one_letter_code
_entity_poly.pdbx_strand_id
1 'polypeptide(L)' 'MVTMLATVVQSWNTTQVLVTDNSNGQEVLVNTSFNTGNLSAGDQVRIVYDGIMTASIPPQISAQSICVQRLY' A
#
# COMPACT_ATOMS: atom_id res chain seq x y z
N MET A 1 -14.26 -3.32 5.58
CA MET A 1 -13.08 -2.45 5.80
C MET A 1 -12.01 -3.28 6.47
N VAL A 2 -10.85 -3.40 5.84
CA VAL A 2 -9.71 -4.22 6.28
C VAL A 2 -8.49 -3.32 6.40
N THR A 3 -7.62 -3.63 7.36
CA THR A 3 -6.33 -2.95 7.53
C THR A 3 -5.20 -3.89 7.12
N MET A 4 -4.31 -3.40 6.27
CA MET A 4 -3.08 -4.08 5.86
C MET A 4 -1.88 -3.29 6.40
N LEU A 5 -0.92 -3.99 7.00
CA LEU A 5 0.39 -3.43 7.29
C LEU A 5 1.34 -3.89 6.20
N ALA A 6 2.04 -2.95 5.57
CA ALA A 6 2.86 -3.25 4.42
C ALA A 6 4.14 -2.42 4.42
N THR A 7 5.13 -2.91 3.69
CA THR A 7 6.38 -2.21 3.43
C THR A 7 6.34 -1.63 2.02
N VAL A 8 6.63 -0.35 1.85
CA VAL A 8 6.71 0.28 0.52
C VAL A 8 7.89 -0.32 -0.24
N VAL A 9 7.62 -0.85 -1.44
CA VAL A 9 8.64 -1.34 -2.36
C VAL A 9 9.04 -0.23 -3.33
N GLN A 10 8.04 0.42 -3.93
CA GLN A 10 8.26 1.46 -4.92
C GLN A 10 7.09 2.45 -4.95
N SER A 11 7.42 3.74 -5.00
CA SER A 11 6.49 4.83 -5.28
C SER A 11 6.94 5.56 -6.55
N TRP A 12 6.00 6.12 -7.30
CA TRP A 12 6.28 6.81 -8.57
C TRP A 12 5.90 8.28 -8.57
N ASN A 13 5.69 8.88 -7.39
CA ASN A 13 5.11 10.22 -7.27
C ASN A 13 3.76 10.35 -8.00
N THR A 14 2.96 9.28 -7.96
CA THR A 14 1.64 9.19 -8.57
C THR A 14 0.59 8.91 -7.49
N THR A 15 -0.58 8.41 -7.89
CA THR A 15 -1.63 7.86 -7.03
C THR A 15 -1.48 6.36 -6.78
N GLN A 16 -0.33 5.80 -7.14
CA GLN A 16 -0.04 4.38 -7.03
C GLN A 16 1.22 4.15 -6.21
N VAL A 17 1.24 3.05 -5.47
CA VAL A 17 2.41 2.58 -4.73
C VAL A 17 2.41 1.06 -4.70
N LEU A 18 3.57 0.47 -4.95
CA LEU A 18 3.79 -0.97 -4.78
C LEU A 18 4.24 -1.22 -3.34
N VAL A 19 3.59 -2.15 -2.68
CA VAL A 19 3.89 -2.53 -1.30
C VAL A 19 3.97 -4.05 -1.17
N THR A 20 4.70 -4.51 -0.17
CA THR A 20 4.69 -5.91 0.27
C THR A 20 3.85 -6.03 1.53
N ASP A 21 2.79 -6.83 1.50
CA ASP A 21 1.97 -7.16 2.66
C ASP A 21 2.81 -7.91 3.70
N ASN A 22 2.93 -7.36 4.91
CA ASN A 22 3.76 -7.93 5.97
C ASN A 22 3.18 -9.24 6.54
N SER A 23 1.92 -9.58 6.25
CA SER A 23 1.27 -10.79 6.76
C SER A 23 1.61 -12.05 5.98
N ASN A 24 1.84 -11.93 4.67
CA ASN A 24 2.02 -13.07 3.75
C ASN A 24 3.17 -12.88 2.76
N GLY A 25 3.82 -11.71 2.73
CA GLY A 25 4.92 -11.38 1.83
C GLY A 25 4.49 -11.11 0.38
N GLN A 26 3.19 -10.98 0.11
CA GLN A 26 2.67 -10.74 -1.24
C GLN A 26 2.86 -9.28 -1.64
N GLU A 27 3.32 -9.06 -2.87
CA GLU A 27 3.30 -7.73 -3.47
C GLU A 27 1.88 -7.34 -3.89
N VAL A 28 1.47 -6.13 -3.53
CA VAL A 28 0.15 -5.57 -3.81
C VAL A 28 0.33 -4.18 -4.40
N LEU A 29 -0.31 -3.92 -5.53
CA LEU A 29 -0.37 -2.57 -6.10
C LEU A 29 -1.53 -1.80 -5.46
N VAL A 30 -1.22 -0.70 -4.79
CA VAL A 30 -2.19 0.09 -4.05
C VAL A 30 -2.53 1.33 -4.86
N ASN A 31 -3.80 1.45 -5.26
CA ASN A 31 -4.35 2.66 -5.86
C ASN A 31 -4.96 3.53 -4.76
N THR A 32 -4.64 4.82 -4.74
CA THR A 32 -5.14 5.77 -3.73
C THR A 32 -5.50 7.11 -4.39
N SER A 33 -6.34 7.92 -3.74
CA SER A 33 -6.62 9.30 -4.20
C SER A 33 -5.53 10.30 -3.78
N PHE A 34 -4.55 9.88 -2.98
CA PHE A 34 -3.47 10.74 -2.47
C PHE A 34 -2.20 10.58 -3.29
N ASN A 35 -1.38 11.64 -3.33
CA ASN A 35 -0.06 11.56 -3.95
C ASN A 35 0.90 10.72 -3.07
N THR A 36 1.60 9.77 -3.69
CA THR A 36 2.53 8.83 -3.03
C THR A 36 3.99 9.28 -3.10
N GLY A 37 4.28 10.50 -3.58
CA GLY A 37 5.63 11.01 -3.79
C GLY A 37 6.45 11.22 -2.51
N ASN A 38 5.79 11.28 -1.35
CA ASN A 38 6.45 11.35 -0.05
C ASN A 38 6.75 9.97 0.54
N LEU A 39 6.31 8.88 -0.09
CA LEU A 39 6.61 7.52 0.35
C LEU A 39 7.95 7.08 -0.25
N SER A 40 8.81 6.53 0.59
CA SER A 40 10.11 5.98 0.19
C SER A 40 10.10 4.46 0.31
N ALA A 41 10.91 3.78 -0.50
CA ALA A 41 11.13 2.35 -0.35
C ALA A 41 11.63 2.03 1.06
N GLY A 42 11.02 1.03 1.71
CA GLY A 42 11.27 0.66 3.10
C GLY A 42 10.33 1.30 4.12
N ASP A 43 9.54 2.33 3.76
CA ASP A 43 8.56 2.91 4.67
C ASP A 43 7.52 1.86 5.09
N GLN A 44 7.28 1.76 6.39
CA GLN A 44 6.17 0.98 6.92
C GLN A 44 4.88 1.79 6.77
N VAL A 45 3.87 1.22 6.14
CA VAL A 45 2.58 1.87 5.91
C VAL A 45 1.42 1.04 6.43
N ARG A 46 0.43 1.73 6.99
CA ARG A 46 -0.89 1.19 7.28
C ARG A 46 -1.83 1.60 6.16
N ILE A 47 -2.48 0.62 5.55
CA ILE A 47 -3.43 0.83 4.46
C ILE A 47 -4.80 0.33 4.90
N VAL A 48 -5.82 1.15 4.67
CA VAL A 48 -7.22 0.78 4.92
C VAL A 48 -7.95 0.71 3.58
N TYR A 49 -8.63 -0.41 3.32
CA TYR A 49 -9.36 -0.67 2.08
C TYR A 49 -10.64 -1.47 2.36
N ASP A 50 -11.44 -1.74 1.34
CA ASP A 50 -12.74 -2.41 1.47
C ASP A 50 -12.65 -3.92 1.78
N GLY A 51 -11.49 -4.53 1.53
CA GLY A 51 -11.24 -5.98 1.68
C GLY A 51 -11.26 -6.74 0.35
N ILE A 52 -11.54 -6.07 -0.76
CA ILE A 52 -11.55 -6.66 -2.10
C ILE A 52 -10.20 -6.42 -2.77
N MET A 53 -9.69 -7.46 -3.44
CA MET A 53 -8.49 -7.40 -4.26
C MET A 53 -8.80 -7.89 -5.67
N THR A 54 -8.11 -7.37 -6.68
CA THR A 54 -8.21 -7.87 -8.06
C THR A 54 -7.48 -9.21 -8.20
N ALA A 55 -7.94 -10.07 -9.11
CA ALA A 55 -7.29 -11.35 -9.44
C ALA A 55 -6.10 -11.20 -10.41
N SER A 56 -5.39 -10.07 -10.38
CA SER A 56 -4.21 -9.81 -11.22
C SER A 56 -2.91 -10.23 -10.50
N ILE A 57 -1.78 -10.19 -11.22
CA ILE A 57 -0.44 -10.41 -10.64
C ILE A 57 0.44 -9.18 -10.94
N PRO A 58 0.83 -8.38 -9.92
CA PRO A 58 0.36 -8.46 -8.53
C PRO A 58 -1.14 -8.13 -8.41
N PRO A 59 -1.83 -8.59 -7.33
CA PRO A 59 -3.18 -8.12 -7.01
C PRO A 59 -3.17 -6.61 -6.75
N GLN A 60 -4.31 -5.98 -6.99
CA GLN A 60 -4.49 -4.54 -6.78
C GLN A 60 -5.61 -4.28 -5.78
N ILE A 61 -5.48 -3.18 -5.04
CA ILE A 61 -6.50 -2.69 -4.10
C ILE A 61 -6.77 -1.20 -4.29
N SER A 62 -7.92 -0.75 -3.80
CA SER A 62 -8.30 0.66 -3.70
C SER A 62 -8.24 1.11 -2.25
N ALA A 63 -7.19 1.84 -1.89
CA ALA A 63 -6.99 2.37 -0.55
C ALA A 63 -7.90 3.56 -0.27
N GLN A 64 -8.65 3.46 0.83
CA GLN A 64 -9.41 4.55 1.43
C GLN A 64 -8.49 5.48 2.23
N SER A 65 -7.45 4.92 2.85
CA SER A 65 -6.38 5.70 3.48
C SER A 65 -5.05 4.94 3.46
N ILE A 66 -3.96 5.71 3.44
CA ILE A 66 -2.60 5.22 3.56
C ILE A 66 -1.82 6.18 4.47
N CYS A 67 -1.14 5.64 5.49
CA CYS A 67 -0.33 6.45 6.38
C CYS A 67 0.98 5.74 6.75
N VAL A 68 2.06 6.51 6.83
CA VAL A 68 3.37 6.00 7.30
C VAL A 68 3.30 5.74 8.80
N GLN A 69 3.74 4.56 9.20
CA GLN A 69 3.93 4.19 10.59
C GLN A 69 5.34 4.61 11.02
N ARG A 70 5.46 5.74 11.70
CA ARG A 70 6.67 6.09 12.44
C ARG A 70 6.51 5.60 13.86
N LEU A 71 7.36 4.65 14.27
CA LEU A 71 7.57 4.34 15.68
C LEU A 71 8.48 5.44 16.24
N TYR A 72 7.99 6.15 17.25
CA TYR A 72 8.75 7.12 18.03
C TYR A 72 9.43 6.42 19.21
#